data_AF-A0A4Z1BQ40-F1
#
_entry.id   AF-A0A4Z1BQ40-F1
#
_cell.length_a   1.000
_cell.length_b   1.000
_cell.length_c   1.000
_cell.angle_alpha   90.00
_cell.angle_beta   90.00
_cell.angle_gamma   90.00
#
_symmetry.space_group_name_H-M   'P 1'
#
loop_
_entity.id
_entity.type
_entity.pdbx_description
1 polymer ?
#
loop_
_entity_poly.entity_id
_entity_poly.type
_entity_poly.pdbx_seq_one_letter_code
_entity_poly.pdbx_strand_id
1 'polypeptide(L)' 'MGDGTDKDRRGGLPDLYLMRHGETVWNAEGRLQGALHAPLTARGLRQAGWQAALVAGV' A
#
# COMPACT_ATOMS: atom_id res chain seq x y z
N MET A 1 -10.13 -31.21 29.15
CA MET A 1 -8.90 -30.64 28.60
C MET A 1 -9.17 -30.27 27.16
N GLY A 2 -9.16 -28.97 26.85
CA GLY A 2 -9.53 -28.47 25.53
C GLY A 2 -9.98 -27.01 25.63
N ASP A 3 -9.11 -26.11 26.08
CA ASP A 3 -9.32 -24.68 25.88
C ASP A 3 -8.60 -24.26 24.59
N GLY A 4 -9.35 -24.42 23.49
CA GLY A 4 -8.95 -23.96 22.19
C GLY A 4 -8.60 -22.47 22.24
N THR A 5 -7.31 -22.22 22.02
CA THR A 5 -6.69 -20.97 21.54
C THR A 5 -7.62 -19.77 21.48
N ASP A 6 -7.49 -18.95 22.51
CA ASP A 6 -7.81 -17.54 22.63
C ASP A 6 -7.42 -16.71 21.38
N LYS A 7 -8.24 -16.81 20.33
CA LYS A 7 -8.18 -16.00 19.11
C LYS A 7 -9.07 -14.75 19.18
N ASP A 8 -9.65 -14.48 20.36
CA ASP A 8 -10.76 -13.56 20.53
C ASP A 8 -10.39 -12.28 21.31
N ARG A 9 -9.10 -11.92 21.33
CA ARG A 9 -8.66 -10.57 21.77
C ARG A 9 -8.90 -9.47 20.72
N ARG A 10 -9.62 -9.74 19.62
CA ARG A 10 -9.90 -8.75 18.57
C ARG A 10 -11.16 -7.96 18.90
N GLY A 11 -11.09 -7.13 19.95
CA GLY A 11 -11.98 -5.97 20.03
C GLY A 11 -11.84 -5.15 18.74
N GLY A 12 -12.97 -4.73 18.16
CA GLY A 12 -13.07 -4.16 16.82
C GLY A 12 -12.08 -3.03 16.52
N LEU A 13 -10.93 -3.38 15.96
CA LEU A 13 -10.01 -2.42 15.38
C LEU A 13 -10.51 -2.05 13.99
N PRO A 14 -10.32 -0.79 13.55
CA PRO A 14 -10.69 -0.39 12.20
C PRO A 14 -9.83 -1.11 11.16
N ASP A 15 -10.38 -1.23 9.95
CA ASP A 15 -9.63 -1.76 8.82
C ASP A 15 -8.45 -0.83 8.47
N LEU A 16 -7.27 -1.43 8.27
CA LEU A 16 -6.05 -0.71 7.90
C LEU A 16 -5.65 -1.08 6.47
N TYR A 17 -5.69 -0.09 5.58
CA TYR A 17 -5.27 -0.24 4.20
C TYR A 17 -3.89 0.37 3.99
N LEU A 18 -2.93 -0.45 3.54
CA LEU A 18 -1.58 -0.03 3.21
C LEU A 18 -1.36 -0.14 1.70
N MET A 19 -0.87 0.95 1.10
CA MET A 19 -0.59 1.01 -0.32
C MET A 19 0.73 1.70 -0.60
N ARG A 20 1.54 1.13 -1.49
CA ARG A 20 2.76 1.76 -1.99
C ARG A 20 2.41 2.69 -3.15
N HIS A 21 3.01 3.89 -3.21
CA HIS A 21 2.86 4.77 -4.37
C HIS A 21 3.37 4.12 -5.68
N GLY A 22 2.93 4.63 -6.82
CA GLY A 22 3.42 4.19 -8.14
C GLY A 22 4.92 4.50 -8.34
N GLU A 23 5.54 3.86 -9.32
CA GLU A 23 6.94 4.09 -9.69
C GLU A 23 7.24 5.58 -9.96
N THR A 24 8.31 6.09 -9.34
CA THR A 24 8.90 7.40 -9.66
C THR A 24 10.10 7.27 -10.61
N VAL A 25 10.49 8.36 -11.27
CA VAL A 25 11.70 8.38 -12.12
C VAL A 25 12.96 7.96 -11.35
N TRP A 26 13.08 8.32 -10.07
CA TRP A 26 14.22 7.91 -9.24
C TRP A 26 14.18 6.44 -8.84
N ASN A 27 13.00 5.86 -8.62
CA ASN A 27 12.90 4.41 -8.42
C ASN A 27 13.33 3.66 -9.67
N ALA A 28 12.94 4.14 -10.86
CA ALA A 28 13.36 3.56 -12.14
C ALA A 28 14.88 3.67 -12.36
N GLU A 29 15.50 4.75 -11.90
CA GLU A 29 16.95 4.98 -11.93
C GLU A 29 17.72 4.27 -10.79
N GLY A 30 17.03 3.60 -9.85
CA GLY A 30 17.67 2.94 -8.71
C GLY A 30 18.26 3.90 -7.67
N ARG A 31 17.80 5.16 -7.64
CA ARG A 31 18.26 6.19 -6.71
C ARG A 31 17.54 6.10 -5.38
N LEU A 32 18.26 6.39 -4.29
CA LEU A 32 17.66 6.57 -2.97
C LEU A 32 16.76 7.81 -2.98
N GLN A 33 15.51 7.63 -2.54
CA GLN A 33 14.53 8.70 -2.40
C GLN A 33 14.20 8.87 -0.91
N GLY A 34 14.72 9.96 -0.32
CA GLY A 34 14.41 10.38 1.04
C GLY A 34 13.23 11.37 1.07
N ALA A 35 13.43 12.53 1.69
CA ALA A 35 12.40 13.57 1.79
C ALA A 35 12.12 14.32 0.46
N LEU A 36 12.89 14.06 -0.60
CA LEU A 36 12.71 14.71 -1.90
C LEU A 36 11.73 13.92 -2.78
N HIS A 37 11.04 14.65 -3.67
CA HIS A 37 10.01 14.08 -4.54
C HIS A 37 10.45 14.04 -5.99
N ALA A 38 10.34 12.87 -6.58
CA ALA A 38 10.48 12.64 -8.01
C ALA A 38 9.10 12.37 -8.63
N PRO A 39 8.82 12.85 -9.85
CA PRO A 39 7.54 12.60 -10.50
C PRO A 39 7.32 11.10 -10.77
N LEU A 40 6.05 10.69 -10.84
CA LEU A 40 5.67 9.35 -11.31
C LEU A 40 6.08 9.16 -12.76
N THR A 41 6.51 7.95 -13.11
CA THR A 41 6.68 7.57 -14.51
C THR A 41 5.30 7.34 -15.16
N ALA A 42 5.26 7.21 -16.48
CA ALA A 42 4.04 6.76 -17.17
C ALA A 42 3.55 5.39 -16.64
N ARG A 43 4.46 4.52 -16.19
CA ARG A 43 4.12 3.25 -15.52
C ARG A 43 3.55 3.51 -14.13
N GLY A 44 4.14 4.41 -13.35
CA GLY A 44 3.64 4.83 -12.05
C GLY A 44 2.22 5.40 -12.10
N LEU A 45 1.89 6.19 -13.13
CA LEU A 45 0.54 6.70 -13.33
C LEU A 45 -0.48 5.58 -13.62
N ARG A 46 -0.12 4.58 -14.43
CA ARG A 46 -0.99 3.40 -14.65
C ARG A 46 -1.18 2.60 -13.37
N GLN A 47 -0.13 2.43 -12.57
CA GLN A 47 -0.21 1.77 -11.27
C GLN A 47 -1.17 2.49 -10.33
N ALA A 48 -1.11 3.82 -10.26
CA ALA A 48 -2.07 4.63 -9.49
C ALA A 48 -3.52 4.43 -9.97
N GLY A 49 -3.74 4.30 -11.28
CA GLY A 49 -5.05 3.96 -11.84
C GLY A 49 -5.56 2.58 -11.40
N TRP A 50 -4.70 1.56 -11.41
CA TRP A 50 -5.07 0.21 -10.91
C TRP A 50 -5.34 0.21 -9.41
N GLN A 51 -4.56 0.96 -8.66
CA GLN A 51 -4.76 1.16 -7.22
C GLN A 51 -6.14 1.75 -6.91
N ALA A 52 -6.55 2.78 -7.66
CA ALA A 52 -7.89 3.34 -7.52
C ALA A 52 -8.98 2.29 -7.79
N ALA A 53 -8.82 1.45 -8.81
CA ALA A 53 -9.77 0.37 -9.10
C ALA A 53 -9.84 -0.68 -7.98
N LEU A 54 -8.71 -1.00 -7.33
CA LEU A 54 -8.66 -1.97 -6.22
C LEU A 54 -9.41 -1.50 -4.98
N VAL A 55 -9.42 -0.18 -4.71
CA VAL A 55 -10.04 0.38 -3.50
C VAL A 55 -11.42 0.98 -3.74
N ALA A 56 -11.95 0.89 -4.96
CA ALA A 56 -13.22 1.51 -5.33
C ALA A 56 -14.46 0.96 -4.58
N GLY A 57 -14.34 -0.22 -3.96
CA GLY A 57 -15.42 -0.87 -3.21
C GLY A 57 -15.08 -1.11 -1.73
N VAL A 58 -14.11 -0.37 -1.22
CA VAL A 58 -13.65 -0.41 0.17
C VAL A 58 -14.29 0.72 0.96
#